data_AF-A0A957TC93-F1
#
_entry.id   AF-A0A957TC93-F1
#
_cell.length_a   1.000
_cell.length_b   1.000
_cell.length_c   1.000
_cell.angle_alpha   90.00
_cell.angle_beta   90.00
_cell.angle_gamma   90.00
#
_symmetry.space_group_name_H-M   'P 1'
#
loop_
_entity.id
_entity.type
_entity.pdbx_description
1 polymer ?
#
loop_
_entity_poly.entity_id
_entity_poly.type
_entity_poly.pdbx_seq_one_letter_code
_entity_poly.pdbx_strand_id
1 'polypeptide(L)'
;IVFWSGDILGGGYVYNLPQATGPGQTVPIALVLTAPTTDGPYRSEWKLQTPDGINFGVGVYQAAFYTEIVVDSSTTPTYDITKATLVIDREPDYGCAPANMVYTAIVTITTNGPLEFKYQIRQQDGNNAYKKTVKMTEAGEYVDSEHTWKLGRAASQNSNRWMQLVIVEPFYREYPQVSFDFYCP
;
A
#
# COMPACT_ATOMS: atom_id res chain seq x y z
N ILE A 1 -9.42 -27.30 17.45
CA ILE A 1 -10.52 -26.31 17.38
C ILE A 1 -11.35 -26.67 16.17
N VAL A 2 -12.66 -26.75 16.32
CA VAL A 2 -13.58 -27.21 15.27
C VAL A 2 -14.70 -26.20 15.10
N PHE A 3 -15.10 -25.99 13.85
CA PHE A 3 -16.26 -25.19 13.49
C PHE A 3 -17.53 -25.87 14.04
N TRP A 4 -18.39 -25.09 14.68
CA TRP A 4 -19.61 -25.58 15.31
C TRP A 4 -20.87 -25.13 14.56
N SER A 5 -20.99 -23.84 14.28
CA SER A 5 -22.17 -23.24 13.62
C SER A 5 -21.92 -21.82 13.12
N GLY A 6 -22.85 -21.31 12.33
CA GLY A 6 -22.84 -19.94 11.82
C GLY A 6 -22.07 -19.81 10.50
N ASP A 7 -21.28 -18.76 10.39
CA ASP A 7 -20.53 -18.40 9.18
C ASP A 7 -19.08 -18.84 9.31
N ILE A 8 -18.54 -19.56 8.32
CA ILE A 8 -17.15 -20.04 8.40
C ILE A 8 -16.12 -18.94 8.13
N LEU A 9 -16.55 -17.78 7.61
CA LEU A 9 -15.71 -16.61 7.35
C LEU A 9 -14.43 -16.98 6.59
N GLY A 10 -14.54 -17.74 5.49
CA GLY A 10 -13.39 -18.16 4.67
C GLY A 10 -12.34 -19.04 5.38
N GLY A 11 -12.60 -19.49 6.61
CA GLY A 11 -11.70 -20.34 7.37
C GLY A 11 -11.81 -21.83 7.04
N GLY A 12 -10.90 -22.63 7.61
CA GLY A 12 -11.02 -24.08 7.64
C GLY A 12 -11.99 -24.58 8.71
N TYR A 13 -12.49 -25.81 8.57
CA TYR A 13 -13.37 -26.44 9.57
C TYR A 13 -12.65 -26.89 10.85
N VAL A 14 -11.32 -27.07 10.77
CA VAL A 14 -10.50 -27.57 11.88
C VAL A 14 -9.18 -26.80 11.94
N TYR A 15 -8.81 -26.34 13.14
CA TYR A 15 -7.50 -25.77 13.44
C TYR A 15 -6.85 -26.53 14.59
N ASN A 16 -5.62 -26.98 14.38
CA ASN A 16 -4.85 -27.64 15.42
C ASN A 16 -4.33 -26.62 16.43
N LEU A 17 -4.23 -27.03 17.70
CA LEU A 17 -3.56 -26.21 18.69
C LEU A 17 -2.06 -26.13 18.35
N PRO A 18 -1.42 -24.96 18.53
CA PRO A 18 0.00 -24.79 18.20
C PRO A 18 0.92 -25.61 19.12
N GLN A 19 0.43 -26.00 20.31
CA GLN A 19 1.14 -26.81 21.28
C GLN A 19 0.16 -27.55 22.19
N ALA A 20 0.62 -28.65 22.80
CA ALA A 20 -0.14 -29.34 23.85
C ALA A 20 -0.29 -28.43 25.07
N THR A 21 -1.52 -28.33 25.60
CA THR A 21 -1.83 -27.45 26.73
C THR A 21 -2.25 -28.30 27.92
N GLY A 22 -1.41 -28.32 28.96
CA GLY A 22 -1.69 -29.06 30.19
C GLY A 22 -2.68 -28.34 31.12
N PRO A 23 -3.14 -29.02 32.19
CA PRO A 23 -3.99 -28.39 33.20
C PRO A 23 -3.37 -27.11 33.78
N GLY A 24 -4.16 -26.04 33.89
CA GLY A 24 -3.73 -24.74 34.40
C GLY A 24 -2.84 -23.93 33.44
N GLN A 25 -2.49 -24.46 32.28
CA GLN A 25 -1.74 -23.73 31.26
C GLN A 25 -2.66 -22.88 30.39
N THR A 26 -2.08 -21.83 29.80
CA THR A 26 -2.77 -20.95 28.84
C THR A 26 -2.00 -20.96 27.53
N VAL A 27 -2.70 -21.10 26.41
CA VAL A 27 -2.13 -21.07 25.07
C VAL A 27 -2.83 -20.01 24.22
N PRO A 28 -2.10 -19.11 23.54
CA PRO A 28 -2.70 -18.21 22.57
C PRO A 28 -3.13 -19.01 21.33
N ILE A 29 -4.34 -18.73 20.85
CA ILE A 29 -4.91 -19.36 19.65
C ILE A 29 -5.25 -18.25 18.67
N ALA A 30 -4.85 -18.42 17.42
CA ALA A 30 -5.21 -17.54 16.32
C ALA A 30 -5.91 -18.34 15.22
N LEU A 31 -7.08 -17.88 14.78
CA LEU A 31 -7.77 -18.37 13.58
C LEU A 31 -7.66 -17.28 12.52
N VAL A 32 -7.25 -17.66 11.31
CA VAL A 32 -7.26 -16.76 10.15
C VAL A 32 -8.63 -16.87 9.49
N LEU A 33 -9.37 -15.77 9.50
CA LEU A 33 -10.71 -15.66 8.94
C LEU A 33 -10.76 -14.49 7.95
N THR A 34 -11.58 -14.64 6.92
CA THR A 34 -11.81 -13.66 5.85
C THR A 34 -13.23 -13.12 5.94
N ALA A 35 -13.35 -11.81 6.04
CA ALA A 35 -14.64 -11.13 5.99
C ALA A 35 -15.33 -11.39 4.62
N PRO A 36 -16.63 -11.74 4.61
CA PRO A 36 -17.42 -11.83 3.39
C PRO A 36 -17.47 -10.52 2.61
N THR A 37 -17.79 -10.59 1.32
CA THR A 37 -17.97 -9.41 0.45
C THR A 37 -19.36 -8.79 0.54
N THR A 38 -20.31 -9.50 1.14
CA THR A 38 -21.69 -9.05 1.29
C THR A 38 -21.82 -8.35 2.63
N ASP A 39 -22.50 -7.21 2.65
CA ASP A 39 -22.76 -6.48 3.89
C ASP A 39 -23.70 -7.26 4.80
N GLY A 40 -23.43 -7.18 6.09
CA GLY A 40 -24.27 -7.80 7.10
C GLY A 40 -23.51 -8.23 8.34
N PRO A 41 -24.25 -8.59 9.40
CA PRO A 41 -23.68 -9.24 10.56
C PRO A 41 -23.33 -10.70 10.22
N TYR A 42 -22.19 -11.15 10.72
CA TYR A 42 -21.75 -12.53 10.61
C TYR A 42 -21.25 -13.04 11.95
N ARG A 43 -21.54 -14.30 12.25
CA ARG A 43 -21.14 -14.94 13.51
C ARG A 43 -20.60 -16.33 13.24
N SER A 44 -19.37 -16.57 13.69
CA SER A 44 -18.67 -17.83 13.54
C SER A 44 -18.47 -18.49 14.90
N GLU A 45 -19.05 -19.68 15.12
CA GLU A 45 -19.00 -20.38 16.40
C GLU A 45 -18.08 -21.60 16.36
N TRP A 46 -17.30 -21.78 17.42
CA TRP A 46 -16.22 -22.76 17.50
C TRP A 46 -16.22 -23.48 18.84
N LYS A 47 -15.74 -24.73 18.83
CA LYS A 47 -15.46 -25.53 20.02
C LYS A 47 -14.04 -26.09 20.00
N LEU A 48 -13.54 -26.46 21.17
CA LEU A 48 -12.32 -27.26 21.29
C LEU A 48 -12.68 -28.73 21.11
N GLN A 49 -11.72 -29.52 20.62
CA GLN A 49 -11.89 -30.95 20.43
C GLN A 49 -10.67 -31.66 21.00
N THR A 50 -10.91 -32.72 21.77
CA THR A 50 -9.87 -33.62 22.28
C THR A 50 -9.35 -34.54 21.17
N PRO A 51 -8.18 -35.18 21.33
CA PRO A 51 -7.68 -36.17 20.38
C PRO A 51 -8.67 -37.33 20.09
N ASP A 52 -9.52 -37.67 21.06
CA ASP A 52 -10.54 -38.72 20.93
C ASP A 52 -11.84 -38.24 20.25
N GLY A 53 -11.85 -37.00 19.72
CA GLY A 53 -12.98 -36.44 18.98
C GLY A 53 -14.07 -35.82 19.86
N ILE A 54 -13.91 -35.79 21.18
CA ILE A 54 -14.88 -35.17 22.10
C ILE A 54 -14.78 -33.66 22.04
N ASN A 55 -15.89 -32.99 21.71
CA ASN A 55 -16.00 -31.54 21.65
C ASN A 55 -16.36 -30.92 23.01
N PHE A 56 -15.74 -29.81 23.36
CA PHE A 56 -16.04 -29.06 24.57
C PHE A 56 -15.91 -27.55 24.33
N GLY A 57 -16.76 -26.79 24.99
CA GLY A 57 -16.82 -25.34 24.90
C GLY A 57 -16.31 -24.65 26.17
N VAL A 58 -16.70 -23.39 26.35
CA VAL A 58 -16.34 -22.55 27.49
C VAL A 58 -17.46 -22.49 28.53
N GLY A 59 -17.08 -22.36 29.80
CA GLY A 59 -18.01 -22.22 30.92
C GLY A 59 -18.79 -23.49 31.29
N VAL A 60 -19.69 -23.35 32.27
CA VAL A 60 -20.48 -24.45 32.85
C VAL A 60 -21.35 -25.18 31.82
N TYR A 61 -21.82 -24.47 30.79
CA TYR A 61 -22.69 -25.02 29.75
C TYR A 61 -21.96 -25.49 28.50
N GLN A 62 -20.62 -25.55 28.50
CA GLN A 62 -19.81 -25.92 27.33
C GLN A 62 -20.22 -25.14 26.06
N ALA A 63 -20.47 -23.83 26.22
CA ALA A 63 -20.92 -22.96 25.15
C ALA A 63 -19.83 -22.83 24.08
N ALA A 64 -20.23 -22.70 22.82
CA ALA A 64 -19.27 -22.34 21.77
C ALA A 64 -18.71 -20.94 22.05
N PHE A 65 -17.42 -20.74 21.79
CA PHE A 65 -16.85 -19.40 21.70
C PHE A 65 -17.00 -18.91 20.26
N TYR A 66 -17.01 -17.59 20.05
CA TYR A 66 -17.39 -17.05 18.75
C TYR A 66 -16.59 -15.82 18.36
N THR A 67 -16.55 -15.58 17.05
CA THR A 67 -16.20 -14.32 16.42
C THR A 67 -17.47 -13.73 15.82
N GLU A 68 -17.74 -12.46 16.06
CA GLU A 68 -18.87 -11.74 15.49
C GLU A 68 -18.34 -10.46 14.83
N ILE A 69 -18.71 -10.24 13.57
CA ILE A 69 -18.30 -9.07 12.78
C ILE A 69 -19.51 -8.48 12.07
N VAL A 70 -19.43 -7.20 11.74
CA VAL A 70 -20.34 -6.56 10.78
C VAL A 70 -19.50 -6.14 9.59
N VAL A 71 -19.84 -6.69 8.42
CA VAL A 71 -19.28 -6.22 7.15
C VAL A 71 -20.14 -5.05 6.69
N ASP A 72 -19.50 -3.90 6.47
CA ASP A 72 -20.15 -2.69 6.03
C ASP A 72 -19.32 -2.01 4.93
N SER A 73 -19.75 -2.21 3.68
CA SER A 73 -19.17 -1.59 2.49
C SER A 73 -19.42 -0.08 2.41
N SER A 74 -20.28 0.49 3.25
CA SER A 74 -20.46 1.94 3.34
C SER A 74 -19.24 2.62 3.96
N THR A 75 -18.47 1.89 4.78
CA THR A 75 -17.15 2.31 5.25
C THR A 75 -16.07 1.79 4.30
N THR A 76 -15.99 2.38 3.11
CA THR A 76 -14.77 2.21 2.30
C THR A 76 -13.61 2.83 3.08
N PRO A 77 -12.55 2.08 3.44
CA PRO A 77 -11.36 2.68 3.99
C PRO A 77 -10.91 3.81 3.05
N THR A 78 -10.70 5.01 3.61
CA THR A 78 -10.26 6.16 2.81
C THR A 78 -8.84 5.89 2.33
N TYR A 79 -8.71 5.54 1.06
CA TYR A 79 -7.41 5.37 0.43
C TYR A 79 -6.84 6.71 0.00
N ASP A 80 -5.59 6.94 0.33
CA ASP A 80 -4.86 8.16 0.01
C ASP A 80 -3.38 7.85 -0.22
N ILE A 81 -2.69 8.81 -0.84
CA ILE A 81 -1.24 8.87 -0.92
C ILE A 81 -0.71 9.32 0.43
N THR A 82 -0.01 8.43 1.13
CA THR A 82 0.58 8.68 2.45
C THR A 82 1.93 9.38 2.34
N LYS A 83 2.65 9.15 1.25
CA LYS A 83 3.94 9.76 0.96
C LYS A 83 4.13 9.88 -0.55
N ALA A 84 4.69 10.99 -1.01
CA ALA A 84 5.29 11.04 -2.33
C ALA A 84 6.56 11.88 -2.31
N THR A 85 7.55 11.45 -3.09
CA THR A 85 8.84 12.12 -3.22
C THR A 85 9.27 12.16 -4.67
N LEU A 86 10.00 13.22 -5.01
CA LEU A 86 10.71 13.36 -6.26
C LEU A 86 12.20 13.48 -5.94
N VAL A 87 13.02 12.71 -6.63
CA VAL A 87 14.47 12.85 -6.63
C VAL A 87 14.90 13.07 -8.08
N ILE A 88 15.92 13.90 -8.30
CA ILE A 88 16.46 14.14 -9.62
C ILE A 88 17.85 13.51 -9.66
N ASP A 89 18.01 12.56 -10.57
CA ASP A 89 19.30 11.94 -10.88
C ASP A 89 19.88 12.57 -12.14
N ARG A 90 21.20 12.82 -12.16
CA ARG A 90 21.86 13.54 -13.24
C ARG A 90 22.91 12.66 -13.91
N GLU A 91 22.85 12.53 -15.24
CA GLU A 91 23.85 11.83 -16.03
C GLU A 91 24.50 12.74 -17.10
N PRO A 92 25.85 12.79 -17.18
CA PRO A 92 26.81 12.27 -16.19
C PRO A 92 26.71 12.99 -14.83
N ASP A 93 27.11 12.33 -13.76
CA ASP A 93 27.09 12.88 -12.39
C ASP A 93 27.86 14.21 -12.29
N TYR A 94 28.98 14.33 -13.00
CA TYR A 94 29.84 15.51 -13.03
C TYR A 94 30.32 15.84 -14.45
N GLY A 95 30.75 17.09 -14.64
CA GLY A 95 31.21 17.58 -15.95
C GLY A 95 30.09 17.68 -16.98
N CYS A 96 30.47 17.73 -18.26
CA CYS A 96 29.54 17.94 -19.38
C CYS A 96 29.75 16.96 -20.51
N ALA A 97 28.69 16.20 -20.81
CA ALA A 97 28.64 15.37 -21.99
C ALA A 97 28.76 16.20 -23.29
N PRO A 98 29.21 15.61 -24.40
CA PRO A 98 29.32 16.32 -25.68
C PRO A 98 27.97 16.81 -26.22
N ALA A 99 26.91 16.04 -25.97
CA ALA A 99 25.57 16.32 -26.48
C ALA A 99 24.68 16.95 -25.40
N ASN A 100 24.24 16.17 -24.42
CA ASN A 100 23.25 16.59 -23.42
C ASN A 100 23.59 16.06 -22.03
N MET A 101 23.26 16.87 -21.03
CA MET A 101 23.10 16.46 -19.65
C MET A 101 21.68 15.96 -19.44
N VAL A 102 21.51 14.77 -18.89
CA VAL A 102 20.20 14.14 -18.67
C VAL A 102 19.85 14.26 -17.20
N TYR A 103 18.68 14.80 -16.91
CA TYR A 103 18.11 14.86 -15.56
C TYR A 103 16.89 13.95 -15.51
N THR A 104 16.98 12.84 -14.78
CA THR A 104 15.93 11.84 -14.64
C THR A 104 15.14 12.12 -13.38
N ALA A 105 13.83 12.31 -13.52
CA ALA A 105 12.91 12.44 -12.40
C ALA A 105 12.57 11.03 -11.87
N ILE A 106 13.03 10.71 -10.67
CA ILE A 106 12.69 9.49 -9.95
C ILE A 106 11.56 9.81 -8.98
N VAL A 107 10.39 9.26 -9.25
CA VAL A 107 9.16 9.44 -8.48
C VAL A 107 8.95 8.23 -7.59
N THR A 108 8.63 8.46 -6.33
CA THR A 108 8.19 7.42 -5.40
C THR A 108 6.87 7.85 -4.77
N ILE A 109 5.83 7.03 -4.86
CA ILE A 109 4.49 7.30 -4.30
C ILE A 109 4.05 6.09 -3.49
N THR A 110 3.65 6.32 -2.24
CA THR A 110 3.16 5.28 -1.32
C THR A 110 1.68 5.49 -1.04
N THR A 111 0.88 4.42 -1.13
CA THR A 111 -0.56 4.44 -0.81
C THR A 111 -0.85 3.54 0.39
N ASN A 112 -1.88 3.88 1.18
CA ASN A 112 -2.36 3.04 2.28
C ASN A 112 -3.31 1.90 1.83
N GLY A 113 -3.55 1.76 0.53
CA GLY A 113 -4.42 0.74 -0.05
C GLY A 113 -4.62 0.91 -1.55
N PRO A 114 -5.55 0.13 -2.14
CA PRO A 114 -5.93 0.25 -3.54
C PRO A 114 -6.33 1.68 -3.90
N LEU A 115 -5.61 2.30 -4.84
CA LEU A 115 -5.87 3.67 -5.26
C LEU A 115 -5.51 3.83 -6.74
N GLU A 116 -6.43 4.42 -7.50
CA GLU A 116 -6.14 4.92 -8.83
C GLU A 116 -5.84 6.41 -8.74
N PHE A 117 -4.65 6.82 -9.17
CA PHE A 117 -4.23 8.21 -9.17
C PHE A 117 -3.56 8.59 -10.49
N LYS A 118 -3.60 9.88 -10.81
CA LYS A 118 -2.94 10.46 -11.97
C LYS A 118 -1.95 11.50 -11.51
N TYR A 119 -0.72 11.39 -11.99
CA TYR A 119 0.34 12.33 -11.65
C TYR A 119 1.01 12.91 -12.89
N GLN A 120 1.73 14.00 -12.71
CA GLN A 120 2.51 14.67 -13.74
C GLN A 120 3.77 15.26 -13.12
N ILE A 121 4.86 15.23 -13.89
CA ILE A 121 6.05 16.03 -13.57
C ILE A 121 5.96 17.37 -14.30
N ARG A 122 5.97 18.45 -13.54
CA ARG A 122 6.12 19.79 -14.08
C ARG A 122 7.59 20.16 -14.17
N GLN A 123 7.95 20.87 -15.23
CA GLN A 123 9.28 21.42 -15.46
C GLN A 123 9.20 22.95 -15.44
N GLN A 124 10.28 23.60 -15.02
CA GLN A 124 10.37 25.07 -14.99
C GLN A 124 10.11 25.72 -16.36
N ASP A 125 10.53 25.09 -17.46
CA ASP A 125 10.39 25.65 -18.82
C ASP A 125 8.98 25.49 -19.41
N GLY A 126 8.04 24.93 -18.64
CA GLY A 126 6.66 24.67 -19.04
C GLY A 126 6.47 23.42 -19.88
N ASN A 127 7.55 22.71 -20.26
CA ASN A 127 7.48 21.45 -21.01
C ASN A 127 7.19 20.26 -20.08
N ASN A 128 6.05 20.34 -19.40
CA ASN A 128 5.63 19.37 -18.41
C ASN A 128 5.45 17.97 -19.05
N ALA A 129 5.74 16.92 -18.29
CA ALA A 129 5.51 15.54 -18.68
C ALA A 129 4.05 15.28 -19.06
N TYR A 130 3.78 14.19 -19.79
CA TYR A 130 2.41 13.71 -19.93
C TYR A 130 1.86 13.27 -18.55
N LYS A 131 0.54 13.34 -18.39
CA LYS A 131 -0.12 12.85 -17.17
C LYS A 131 -0.14 11.32 -17.21
N LYS A 132 0.43 10.66 -16.19
CA LYS A 132 0.49 9.21 -16.07
C LYS A 132 -0.56 8.72 -15.07
N THR A 133 -1.38 7.76 -15.49
CA THR A 133 -2.35 7.08 -14.63
C THR A 133 -1.72 5.82 -14.04
N VAL A 134 -1.87 5.64 -12.74
CA VAL A 134 -1.37 4.50 -11.98
C VAL A 134 -2.52 3.91 -11.18
N LYS A 135 -2.67 2.58 -11.24
CA LYS A 135 -3.67 1.83 -10.48
C LYS A 135 -2.98 0.89 -9.52
N MET A 136 -3.02 1.21 -8.23
CA MET A 136 -2.57 0.33 -7.15
C MET A 136 -3.73 -0.60 -6.76
N THR A 137 -3.48 -1.90 -6.67
CA THR A 137 -4.49 -2.91 -6.29
C THR A 137 -4.45 -3.27 -4.81
N GLU A 138 -3.43 -2.81 -4.09
CA GLU A 138 -3.20 -3.02 -2.67
C GLU A 138 -2.36 -1.85 -2.13
N ALA A 139 -2.14 -1.80 -0.81
CA ALA A 139 -1.23 -0.83 -0.20
C ALA A 139 0.21 -1.13 -0.65
N GLY A 140 0.97 -0.10 -1.01
CA GLY A 140 2.32 -0.31 -1.49
C GLY A 140 3.01 0.95 -1.97
N GLU A 141 4.19 0.73 -2.54
CA GLU A 141 5.03 1.76 -3.14
C GLU A 141 5.07 1.59 -4.65
N TYR A 142 4.90 2.70 -5.37
CA TYR A 142 5.08 2.82 -6.80
C TYR A 142 6.30 3.70 -7.08
N VAL A 143 7.18 3.22 -7.96
CA VAL A 143 8.39 3.93 -8.39
C VAL A 143 8.39 4.10 -9.91
N ASP A 144 8.73 5.29 -10.38
CA ASP A 144 8.87 5.60 -11.81
C ASP A 144 10.10 6.46 -12.07
N SER A 145 10.77 6.23 -13.20
CA SER A 145 11.94 7.01 -13.63
C SER A 145 11.95 7.24 -15.14
N GLU A 146 10.79 7.26 -15.79
CA GLU A 146 10.69 7.40 -17.26
C GLU A 146 10.90 8.84 -17.73
N HIS A 147 10.56 9.80 -16.89
CA HIS A 147 10.63 11.21 -17.27
C HIS A 147 12.06 11.74 -17.20
N THR A 148 12.57 12.20 -18.34
CA THR A 148 13.90 12.78 -18.45
C THR A 148 13.84 14.17 -19.05
N TRP A 149 14.66 15.08 -18.51
CA TRP A 149 14.90 16.41 -19.06
C TRP A 149 16.33 16.48 -19.58
N LYS A 150 16.47 16.59 -20.91
CA LYS A 150 17.77 16.70 -21.58
C LYS A 150 18.11 18.15 -21.82
N LEU A 151 19.20 18.62 -21.21
CA LEU A 151 19.72 19.97 -21.36
C LEU A 151 21.00 19.93 -22.20
N GLY A 152 20.97 20.58 -23.36
CA GLY A 152 22.15 20.76 -24.20
C GLY A 152 23.07 21.86 -23.65
N ARG A 153 24.35 21.86 -24.05
CA ARG A 153 25.37 22.82 -23.57
C ARG A 153 25.00 24.30 -23.75
N ALA A 154 24.24 24.61 -24.80
CA ALA A 154 23.80 25.97 -25.11
C ALA A 154 22.57 26.42 -24.32
N ALA A 155 21.96 25.53 -23.51
CA ALA A 155 20.84 25.91 -22.65
C ALA A 155 21.29 26.92 -21.59
N SER A 156 20.36 27.78 -21.14
CA SER A 156 20.67 28.78 -20.11
C SER A 156 21.23 28.12 -18.85
N GLN A 157 22.47 28.47 -18.51
CA GLN A 157 23.19 27.98 -17.34
C GLN A 157 22.75 28.76 -16.10
N ASN A 158 22.18 28.07 -15.12
CA ASN A 158 21.65 28.69 -13.90
C ASN A 158 21.49 27.64 -12.78
N SER A 159 21.29 28.15 -11.57
CA SER A 159 21.07 27.37 -10.35
C SER A 159 19.59 27.34 -9.93
N ASN A 160 18.67 27.56 -10.87
CA ASN A 160 17.24 27.73 -10.55
C ASN A 160 16.32 26.78 -11.32
N ARG A 161 16.86 25.77 -12.02
CA ARG A 161 16.03 24.75 -12.67
C ARG A 161 15.32 23.92 -11.62
N TRP A 162 14.10 23.50 -11.91
CA TRP A 162 13.34 22.64 -11.02
C TRP A 162 12.41 21.71 -11.76
N MET A 163 12.15 20.57 -11.13
CA MET A 163 11.02 19.69 -11.46
C MET A 163 10.10 19.56 -10.24
N GLN A 164 8.82 19.34 -10.47
CA GLN A 164 7.82 19.23 -9.41
C GLN A 164 6.88 18.06 -9.68
N LEU A 165 6.67 17.22 -8.67
CA LEU A 165 5.64 16.18 -8.71
C LEU A 165 4.28 16.79 -8.36
N VAL A 166 3.28 16.53 -9.20
CA VAL A 166 1.91 16.98 -9.00
C VAL A 166 0.95 15.81 -9.20
N ILE A 167 0.12 15.54 -8.18
CA ILE A 167 -1.04 14.67 -8.30
C ILE A 167 -2.20 15.51 -8.81
N VAL A 168 -2.86 15.06 -9.87
CA VAL A 168 -3.94 15.78 -10.53
C VAL A 168 -5.30 15.11 -10.34
N GLU A 169 -5.32 13.79 -10.12
CA GLU A 169 -6.52 13.01 -9.78
C GLU A 169 -6.14 11.90 -8.80
N PRO A 170 -7.05 11.44 -7.91
CA PRO A 170 -8.45 11.88 -7.78
C PRO A 170 -8.60 13.23 -7.07
N PHE A 171 -7.51 13.73 -6.49
CA PHE A 171 -7.42 15.06 -5.89
C PHE A 171 -6.23 15.81 -6.48
N TYR A 172 -6.22 17.13 -6.28
CA TYR A 172 -5.08 17.97 -6.63
C TYR A 172 -4.14 18.11 -5.44
N ARG A 173 -2.86 17.72 -5.61
CA ARG A 173 -1.83 17.90 -4.59
C ARG A 173 -0.49 18.18 -5.23
N GLU A 174 0.14 19.28 -4.83
CA GLU A 174 1.49 19.62 -5.24
C GLU A 174 2.49 19.22 -4.17
N TYR A 175 3.62 18.67 -4.61
CA TYR A 175 4.76 18.39 -3.75
C TYR A 175 5.84 19.46 -3.94
N PRO A 176 6.82 19.58 -3.02
CA PRO A 176 7.88 20.57 -3.12
C PRO A 176 8.61 20.50 -4.46
N GLN A 177 9.02 21.66 -4.96
CA GLN A 177 9.90 21.75 -6.12
C GLN A 177 11.28 21.21 -5.76
N VAL A 178 11.81 20.32 -6.59
CA VAL A 178 13.18 19.83 -6.47
C VAL A 178 14.03 20.61 -7.45
N SER A 179 14.90 21.45 -6.91
CA SER A 179 15.78 22.30 -7.70
C SER A 179 17.09 21.58 -8.02
N PHE A 180 17.69 21.92 -9.15
CA PHE A 180 19.01 21.44 -9.54
C PHE A 180 19.78 22.51 -10.31
N ASP A 181 21.09 22.43 -10.22
CA ASP A 181 22.00 23.33 -10.91
C ASP A 181 22.34 22.80 -12.30
N PHE A 182 22.35 23.68 -13.29
CA PHE A 182 22.84 23.38 -14.63
C PHE A 182 23.99 24.32 -14.98
N TYR A 183 25.21 23.80 -14.87
CA TYR A 183 26.43 24.46 -15.29
C TYR A 183 27.24 23.56 -16.23
N CYS A 184 27.65 24.14 -17.35
CA CYS A 184 28.57 23.54 -18.30
C CYS A 184 29.65 24.56 -18.73
N PRO A 185 30.80 24.57 -18.06
CA PRO A 185 31.93 25.43 -18.46
C PRO A 185 32.53 25.02 -19.81
#